data_AF-A0A4P8SAT5-F1
#
_entry.id   AF-A0A4P8SAT5-F1
#
_cell.length_a   1.000
_cell.length_b   1.000
_cell.length_c   1.000
_cell.angle_alpha   90.00
_cell.angle_beta   90.00
_cell.angle_gamma   90.00
#
_symmetry.space_group_name_H-M   'P 1'
#
loop_
_entity.id
_entity.type
_entity.pdbx_description
1 polymer ?
#
loop_
_entity_poly.entity_id
_entity_poly.type
_entity_poly.pdbx_seq_one_letter_code
_entity_poly.pdbx_strand_id
1 'polypeptide(L)'
;MPVETSIIIVSDYTIIGAIPKGHSIFHASGLQTELEKLFNKHREPNISLNQFEMLKTDLMNHHQRKDWKAKVNPTKLRKGVLCKKCDYKNVMRFEYGSFKCERCGMKNKDAHLEALSDYRYLISEWITNRELREFLGIDSQFAAHRILKKLDWEYIGTYKNRKYKIPDFVEEVVVRRRT
;
A
#
# COMPACT_ATOMS: atom_id res chain seq x y z
N MET A 1 -5.41 -4.26 -34.75
CA MET A 1 -6.23 -3.58 -33.72
C MET A 1 -5.44 -2.40 -33.19
N PRO A 2 -5.95 -1.17 -33.26
CA PRO A 2 -5.24 0.00 -32.74
C PRO A 2 -5.18 -0.03 -31.22
N VAL A 3 -4.01 0.26 -30.65
CA VAL A 3 -3.83 0.44 -29.21
C VAL A 3 -3.78 1.95 -28.95
N GLU A 4 -4.84 2.49 -28.37
CA GLU A 4 -4.94 3.91 -28.00
C GLU A 4 -4.40 4.08 -26.58
N THR A 5 -3.45 5.00 -26.39
CA THR A 5 -2.78 5.20 -25.09
C THR A 5 -3.07 6.60 -24.56
N SER A 6 -3.50 6.67 -23.31
CA SER A 6 -3.84 7.91 -22.61
C SER A 6 -3.30 7.90 -21.19
N ILE A 7 -2.97 9.08 -20.67
CA ILE A 7 -2.57 9.28 -19.27
C ILE A 7 -3.72 9.98 -18.54
N ILE A 8 -4.26 9.32 -17.52
CA ILE A 8 -5.36 9.84 -16.72
C ILE A 8 -4.82 10.30 -15.37
N ILE A 9 -5.07 11.56 -15.03
CA ILE A 9 -4.68 12.14 -13.74
C ILE A 9 -5.89 12.13 -12.80
N VAL A 10 -5.79 11.41 -11.69
CA VAL A 10 -6.90 11.24 -10.73
C VAL A 10 -7.23 12.54 -9.99
N SER A 11 -6.22 13.38 -9.71
CA SER A 11 -6.42 14.67 -9.03
C SER A 11 -6.72 15.78 -10.03
N ASP A 12 -7.92 16.36 -9.93
CA ASP A 12 -8.35 17.54 -10.71
C ASP A 12 -7.55 18.82 -10.38
N TYR A 13 -6.78 18.82 -9.29
CA TYR A 13 -5.90 19.94 -8.90
C TYR A 13 -4.53 19.93 -9.59
N THR A 14 -4.20 18.86 -10.32
CA THR A 14 -2.90 18.74 -10.97
C THR A 14 -2.83 19.63 -12.21
N ILE A 15 -1.89 20.58 -12.25
CA ILE A 15 -1.70 21.38 -13.46
C ILE A 15 -1.00 20.51 -14.52
N ILE A 16 -1.69 20.23 -15.63
CA ILE A 16 -1.11 19.53 -16.78
C ILE A 16 -0.16 20.49 -17.49
N GLY A 17 1.14 20.21 -17.38
CA GLY A 17 2.20 20.96 -18.06
C GLY A 17 2.36 20.58 -19.53
N ALA A 18 3.60 20.55 -20.02
CA ALA A 18 3.89 20.19 -21.40
C ALA A 18 3.46 18.74 -21.70
N ILE A 19 2.56 18.57 -22.68
CA ILE A 19 2.06 17.26 -23.11
C ILE A 19 3.05 16.65 -24.10
N PRO A 20 3.60 15.44 -23.84
CA PRO A 20 4.40 14.71 -24.81
C PRO A 20 3.62 14.48 -26.10
N LYS A 21 4.26 14.68 -27.25
CA LYS A 21 3.62 14.41 -28.55
C LYS A 21 3.19 12.94 -28.63
N GLY A 22 1.94 12.70 -29.05
CA GLY A 22 1.41 11.37 -29.32
C GLY A 22 0.63 10.69 -28.19
N HIS A 23 0.42 11.36 -27.04
CA HIS A 23 -0.38 10.81 -25.94
C HIS A 23 -1.43 11.85 -25.50
N SER A 24 -2.68 11.43 -25.32
CA SER A 24 -3.66 12.30 -24.66
C SER A 24 -3.45 12.28 -23.15
N ILE A 25 -3.51 13.45 -22.52
CA ILE A 25 -3.41 13.61 -21.06
C ILE A 25 -4.63 14.40 -20.61
N PHE A 26 -5.37 13.85 -19.65
CA PHE A 26 -6.57 14.49 -19.12
C PHE A 26 -6.84 14.05 -17.69
N HIS A 27 -7.70 14.79 -17.00
CA HIS A 27 -8.15 14.44 -15.66
C HIS A 27 -9.22 13.36 -15.69
N ALA A 28 -9.40 12.64 -14.57
CA ALA A 28 -10.45 11.63 -14.46
C ALA A 28 -11.85 12.16 -14.79
N SER A 29 -12.12 13.44 -14.49
CA SER A 29 -13.35 14.16 -14.87
C SER A 29 -13.62 14.19 -16.39
N GLY A 30 -12.58 14.15 -17.23
CA GLY A 30 -12.70 14.13 -18.70
C GLY A 30 -12.81 12.74 -19.32
N LEU A 31 -12.77 11.66 -18.52
CA LEU A 31 -12.71 10.28 -19.03
C LEU A 31 -13.89 9.92 -19.91
N GLN A 32 -15.10 10.30 -19.51
CA GLN A 32 -16.30 9.99 -20.29
C GLN A 32 -16.23 10.59 -21.70
N THR A 33 -15.85 11.87 -21.80
CA THR A 33 -15.73 12.57 -23.07
C THR A 33 -14.67 11.94 -23.98
N GLU A 34 -13.56 11.47 -23.42
CA GLU A 34 -12.51 10.79 -24.20
C GLU A 34 -12.95 9.39 -24.67
N LEU A 35 -13.67 8.64 -23.84
CA LEU A 35 -14.25 7.36 -24.25
C LEU A 35 -15.25 7.54 -25.40
N GLU A 36 -16.11 8.56 -25.34
CA GLU A 36 -17.05 8.87 -26.41
C GLU A 36 -16.35 9.22 -27.73
N LYS A 37 -15.24 9.98 -27.68
CA LYS A 37 -14.41 10.23 -28.86
C LYS A 37 -13.83 8.95 -29.45
N LEU A 38 -13.35 8.03 -28.61
CA LEU A 38 -12.80 6.74 -29.04
C LEU A 38 -13.86 5.83 -29.64
N PHE A 39 -15.05 5.73 -29.03
CA PHE A 39 -16.17 4.96 -29.59
C PHE A 39 -16.64 5.52 -30.94
N ASN A 40 -16.64 6.85 -31.09
CA ASN A 40 -16.97 7.48 -32.36
C ASN A 40 -15.90 7.28 -33.44
N LYS A 41 -14.63 7.21 -33.07
CA LYS A 41 -13.50 6.97 -33.98
C LYS A 41 -13.46 5.51 -34.45
N HIS A 42 -13.77 4.56 -33.56
CA HIS A 42 -13.68 3.12 -33.80
C HIS A 42 -15.06 2.44 -33.73
N ARG A 43 -15.96 2.78 -34.65
CA ARG A 43 -17.36 2.31 -34.64
C ARG A 43 -17.53 0.84 -35.03
N GLU A 44 -16.65 0.31 -35.86
CA GLU A 44 -16.79 -1.03 -36.40
C GLU A 44 -15.98 -2.05 -35.58
N PRO A 45 -16.61 -3.17 -35.18
CA PRO A 45 -15.92 -4.22 -34.45
C PRO A 45 -14.93 -4.93 -35.39
N ASN A 46 -13.64 -4.80 -35.08
CA ASN A 46 -12.56 -5.46 -35.83
C ASN A 46 -12.37 -6.94 -35.48
N ILE A 47 -13.06 -7.44 -34.45
CA ILE A 47 -12.99 -8.83 -33.97
C ILE A 47 -14.37 -9.32 -33.56
N SER A 48 -14.60 -10.63 -33.67
CA SER A 48 -15.83 -11.26 -33.20
C SER A 48 -15.87 -11.35 -31.67
N LEU A 49 -17.05 -11.59 -31.11
CA LEU A 49 -17.23 -11.77 -29.66
C LEU A 49 -16.37 -12.93 -29.12
N ASN A 50 -16.23 -14.03 -29.86
CA ASN A 50 -15.38 -15.15 -29.47
C ASN A 50 -13.90 -14.76 -29.45
N GLN A 51 -13.43 -14.01 -30.45
CA GLN A 51 -12.05 -13.52 -30.47
C GLN A 51 -11.78 -12.52 -29.33
N PHE A 52 -12.76 -11.70 -28.98
CA PHE A 52 -12.68 -10.80 -27.83
C PHE A 52 -12.57 -11.56 -26.51
N GLU A 53 -13.41 -12.57 -26.26
CA GLU A 53 -13.33 -13.37 -25.03
C GLU A 53 -12.01 -14.16 -24.93
N MET A 54 -11.50 -14.68 -26.06
CA MET A 54 -10.16 -15.29 -26.09
C MET A 54 -9.07 -14.29 -25.74
N LEU A 55 -9.08 -13.10 -26.36
CA LEU A 55 -8.11 -12.04 -26.09
C LEU A 55 -8.17 -11.56 -24.64
N LYS A 56 -9.36 -11.36 -24.09
CA LYS A 56 -9.56 -10.99 -22.67
C LYS A 56 -8.96 -12.04 -21.75
N THR A 57 -9.22 -13.32 -22.02
CA THR A 57 -8.67 -14.43 -21.22
C THR A 57 -7.15 -14.45 -21.30
N ASP A 58 -6.60 -14.28 -22.50
CA ASP A 58 -5.16 -14.21 -22.74
C ASP A 58 -4.51 -13.03 -21.99
N LEU A 59 -5.08 -11.83 -22.11
CA LEU A 59 -4.62 -10.64 -21.38
C LEU A 59 -4.68 -10.82 -19.86
N MET A 60 -5.73 -11.44 -19.34
CA MET A 60 -5.86 -11.71 -17.90
C MET A 60 -4.83 -12.73 -17.42
N ASN A 61 -4.53 -13.75 -18.23
CA ASN A 61 -3.52 -14.77 -17.92
C ASN A 61 -2.09 -14.20 -18.00
N HIS A 62 -1.84 -13.30 -18.94
CA HIS A 62 -0.55 -12.62 -19.10
C HIS A 62 -0.39 -11.37 -18.25
N HIS A 63 -1.44 -10.92 -17.56
CA HIS A 63 -1.39 -9.77 -16.67
C HIS A 63 -0.49 -10.07 -15.47
N GLN A 64 0.77 -9.67 -15.58
CA GLN A 64 1.67 -9.59 -14.45
C GLN A 64 1.57 -8.19 -13.86
N ARG A 65 0.90 -8.06 -12.72
CA ARG A 65 1.11 -6.86 -11.89
C ARG A 65 2.59 -6.80 -11.59
N LYS A 66 3.27 -5.79 -12.15
CA LYS A 66 4.64 -5.51 -11.79
C LYS A 66 4.60 -5.13 -10.32
N ASP A 67 5.04 -6.03 -9.45
CA ASP A 67 5.23 -5.74 -8.04
C ASP A 67 6.16 -4.53 -7.95
N TRP A 68 5.58 -3.36 -7.70
CA TRP A 68 6.36 -2.18 -7.43
C TRP A 68 6.97 -2.38 -6.05
N LYS A 69 8.20 -2.91 -6.04
CA LYS A 69 9.03 -2.95 -4.84
C LYS A 69 9.82 -1.66 -4.82
N ALA A 70 9.56 -0.84 -3.81
CA ALA A 70 10.34 0.37 -3.60
C ALA A 70 11.83 -0.03 -3.51
N LYS A 71 12.69 0.54 -4.36
CA LYS A 71 14.14 0.32 -4.31
C LYS A 71 14.75 1.14 -3.17
N VAL A 72 14.26 0.93 -1.95
CA VAL A 72 14.71 1.66 -0.76
C VAL A 72 15.71 0.78 -0.04
N ASN A 73 16.85 1.35 0.34
CA ASN A 73 17.80 0.65 1.19
C ASN A 73 17.21 0.57 2.61
N PRO A 74 16.88 -0.62 3.14
CA PRO A 74 16.24 -0.75 4.45
C PRO A 74 17.09 -0.20 5.60
N THR A 75 18.42 -0.09 5.42
CA THR A 75 19.31 0.48 6.43
C THR A 75 19.21 2.02 6.51
N LYS A 76 18.71 2.66 5.46
CA LYS A 76 18.45 4.12 5.43
C LYS A 76 17.05 4.47 5.92
N LEU A 77 16.20 3.47 6.15
CA LEU A 77 14.87 3.70 6.69
C LEU A 77 14.96 4.10 8.16
N ARG A 78 14.23 5.16 8.51
CA ARG A 78 14.01 5.51 9.90
C ARG A 78 13.10 4.46 10.52
N LYS A 79 13.63 3.70 11.47
CA LYS A 79 12.88 2.70 12.24
C LYS A 79 12.20 3.35 13.44
N GLY A 80 11.19 2.65 13.95
CA GLY A 80 10.40 3.03 15.11
C GLY A 80 9.03 3.57 14.74
N VAL A 81 8.16 3.69 15.74
CA VAL A 81 6.85 4.33 15.56
C VAL A 81 7.02 5.85 15.53
N LEU A 82 6.59 6.49 14.46
CA LEU A 82 6.78 7.94 14.26
C LEU A 82 5.58 8.74 14.80
N CYS A 83 5.86 9.86 15.45
CA CYS A 83 4.81 10.69 16.04
C CYS A 83 4.16 11.61 15.00
N LYS A 84 2.90 11.33 14.66
CA LYS A 84 2.08 12.15 13.75
C LYS A 84 1.92 13.60 14.20
N LYS A 85 1.77 13.88 15.51
CA LYS A 85 1.66 15.26 16.05
C LYS A 85 2.93 16.09 15.85
N CYS A 86 4.07 15.44 15.63
CA CYS A 86 5.35 16.09 15.40
C CYS A 86 5.77 16.00 13.92
N ASP A 87 4.83 15.88 12.99
CA ASP A 87 5.09 15.70 11.56
C ASP A 87 6.04 14.54 11.27
N TYR A 88 5.91 13.43 12.00
CA TYR A 88 6.76 12.24 11.86
C TYR A 88 8.26 12.49 12.17
N LYS A 89 8.60 13.65 12.76
CA LYS A 89 10.00 14.03 13.06
C LYS A 89 10.58 13.32 14.29
N ASN A 90 9.77 12.67 15.13
CA ASN A 90 10.23 12.06 16.38
C ASN A 90 9.75 10.62 16.49
N VAL A 91 10.63 9.74 16.97
CA VAL A 91 10.28 8.35 17.30
C VAL A 91 9.59 8.31 18.66
N MET A 92 8.56 7.50 18.78
CA MET A 92 7.82 7.27 20.01
C MET A 92 8.44 6.11 20.78
N ARG A 93 8.56 6.27 22.09
CA ARG A 93 9.03 5.23 23.01
C ARG A 93 7.90 4.29 23.36
N PHE A 94 8.17 2.98 23.34
CA PHE A 94 7.23 1.99 23.82
C PHE A 94 7.25 1.94 25.36
N GLU A 95 6.13 2.29 25.99
CA GLU A 95 5.94 2.24 27.44
C GLU A 95 4.55 1.70 27.79
N TYR A 96 4.49 0.78 28.75
CA TYR A 96 3.24 0.24 29.31
C TYR A 96 2.19 -0.20 28.26
N GLY A 97 2.62 -0.80 27.15
CA GLY A 97 1.72 -1.27 26.09
C GLY A 97 1.22 -0.18 25.13
N SER A 98 1.92 0.94 25.06
CA SER A 98 1.57 2.08 24.21
C SER A 98 2.83 2.82 23.75
N PHE A 99 2.68 3.64 22.71
CA PHE A 99 3.76 4.48 22.22
C PHE A 99 3.56 5.90 22.73
N LYS A 100 4.59 6.48 23.36
CA LYS A 100 4.59 7.87 23.84
C LYS A 100 5.69 8.67 23.16
N CYS A 101 5.35 9.85 22.66
CA CYS A 101 6.34 10.78 22.14
C CYS A 101 6.96 11.58 23.29
N GLU A 102 8.29 11.54 23.42
CA GLU A 102 9.00 12.28 24.47
C GLU A 102 9.01 13.80 24.21
N ARG A 103 8.82 14.23 22.95
CA ARG A 103 8.81 15.66 22.58
C ARG A 103 7.47 16.36 22.87
N CYS A 104 6.34 15.76 22.46
CA CYS A 104 5.03 16.41 22.54
C CYS A 104 4.08 15.75 23.56
N GLY A 105 4.53 14.68 24.24
CA GLY A 105 3.76 13.95 25.25
C GLY A 105 2.62 13.07 24.71
N MET A 106 2.34 13.09 23.41
CA MET A 106 1.26 12.30 22.81
C MET A 106 1.47 10.80 23.06
N LYS A 107 0.40 10.12 23.49
CA LYS A 107 0.37 8.68 23.75
C LYS A 107 -0.66 8.02 22.85
N ASN A 108 -0.27 6.95 22.16
CA ASN A 108 -1.15 6.20 21.28
C ASN A 108 -0.86 4.70 21.38
N LYS A 109 -1.90 3.89 21.66
CA LYS A 109 -1.79 2.43 21.74
C LYS A 109 -1.66 1.78 20.35
N ASP A 110 -2.19 2.44 19.33
CA ASP A 110 -2.36 1.90 17.98
C ASP A 110 -1.41 2.54 16.96
N ALA A 111 -0.47 3.40 17.39
CA ALA A 111 0.49 4.01 16.48
C ALA A 111 1.43 3.01 15.77
N HIS A 112 1.50 1.76 16.26
CA HIS A 112 2.19 0.68 15.57
C HIS A 112 1.51 0.24 14.27
N LEU A 113 0.21 0.51 14.08
CA LEU A 113 -0.53 0.12 12.88
C LEU A 113 -0.02 0.86 11.64
N GLU A 114 0.14 2.18 11.74
CA GLU A 114 0.70 3.02 10.68
C GLU A 114 2.14 2.57 10.34
N ALA A 115 2.96 2.33 11.36
CA ALA A 115 4.32 1.81 11.15
C ALA A 115 4.34 0.43 10.46
N LEU A 116 3.41 -0.48 10.80
CA LEU A 116 3.32 -1.80 10.15
C LEU A 116 2.83 -1.69 8.70
N SER A 117 1.99 -0.71 8.39
CA SER A 117 1.63 -0.34 7.02
C SER A 117 2.88 0.06 6.23
N ASP A 118 3.71 0.96 6.78
CA ASP A 118 4.97 1.36 6.17
C ASP A 118 5.92 0.17 5.94
N TYR A 119 6.03 -0.73 6.92
CA TYR A 119 6.83 -1.95 6.79
C TYR A 119 6.37 -2.81 5.60
N ARG A 120 5.04 -2.98 5.41
CA ARG A 120 4.47 -3.74 4.30
C ARG A 120 4.90 -3.18 2.96
N TYR A 121 4.79 -1.87 2.78
CA TYR A 121 5.09 -1.21 1.49
C TYR A 121 6.60 -1.05 1.22
N LEU A 122 7.41 -0.90 2.25
CA LEU A 122 8.84 -0.60 2.11
C LEU A 122 9.76 -1.82 2.23
N ILE A 123 9.32 -2.88 2.93
CA ILE A 123 10.18 -4.01 3.30
C ILE A 123 9.56 -5.34 2.86
N SER A 124 8.42 -5.73 3.45
CA SER A 124 7.85 -7.07 3.24
C SER A 124 6.42 -7.17 3.77
N GLU A 125 5.58 -7.93 3.09
CA GLU A 125 4.24 -8.29 3.59
C GLU A 125 4.26 -9.28 4.76
N TRP A 126 5.38 -9.96 4.99
CA TRP A 126 5.57 -10.91 6.09
C TRP A 126 6.52 -10.36 7.13
N ILE A 127 6.15 -10.54 8.41
CA ILE A 127 6.93 -10.07 9.55
C ILE A 127 7.06 -11.13 10.64
N THR A 128 8.27 -11.33 11.14
CA THR A 128 8.57 -12.13 12.33
C THR A 128 8.49 -11.28 13.60
N ASN A 129 8.43 -11.92 14.77
CA ASN A 129 8.54 -11.20 16.05
C ASN A 129 9.86 -10.41 16.14
N ARG A 130 10.97 -10.97 15.64
CA ARG A 130 12.27 -10.30 15.64
C ARG A 130 12.25 -9.05 14.77
N GLU A 131 11.77 -9.15 13.54
CA GLU A 131 11.67 -8.00 12.62
C GLU A 131 10.74 -6.93 13.18
N LEU A 132 9.60 -7.31 13.77
CA LEU A 132 8.68 -6.37 14.41
C LEU A 132 9.35 -5.59 15.55
N ARG A 133 10.16 -6.25 16.38
CA ARG A 133 10.90 -5.58 17.45
C ARG A 133 11.93 -4.60 16.90
N GLU A 134 12.75 -5.06 15.96
CA GLU A 134 13.79 -4.24 15.34
C GLU A 134 13.20 -3.05 14.60
N PHE A 135 12.05 -3.24 13.94
CA PHE A 135 11.40 -2.18 13.17
C PHE A 135 10.64 -1.20 14.06
N LEU A 136 9.89 -1.64 15.08
CA LEU A 136 9.12 -0.75 15.95
C LEU A 136 9.92 -0.16 17.12
N GLY A 137 11.13 -0.67 17.40
CA GLY A 137 11.92 -0.27 18.56
C GLY A 137 11.35 -0.82 19.87
N ILE A 138 10.92 -2.09 19.88
CA ILE A 138 10.40 -2.77 21.07
C ILE A 138 11.44 -3.77 21.58
N ASP A 139 11.96 -3.58 22.78
CA ASP A 139 12.98 -4.49 23.34
C ASP A 139 12.39 -5.84 23.73
N SER A 140 11.18 -5.84 24.33
CA SER A 140 10.55 -7.02 24.89
C SER A 140 9.93 -7.94 23.82
N GLN A 141 10.48 -9.16 23.70
CA GLN A 141 9.88 -10.23 22.87
C GLN A 141 8.44 -10.56 23.25
N PHE A 142 8.12 -10.49 24.55
CA PHE A 142 6.78 -10.79 25.05
C PHE A 142 5.80 -9.67 24.73
N ALA A 143 6.23 -8.41 24.76
CA ALA A 143 5.40 -7.28 24.32
C ALA A 143 5.09 -7.36 22.83
N ALA A 144 6.11 -7.60 22.00
CA ALA A 144 5.95 -7.81 20.56
C ALA A 144 5.03 -8.99 20.26
N HIS A 145 5.16 -10.10 20.99
CA HIS A 145 4.28 -11.25 20.83
C HIS A 145 2.83 -10.93 21.19
N ARG A 146 2.59 -10.17 22.26
CA ARG A 146 1.23 -9.72 22.63
C ARG A 146 0.60 -8.82 21.57
N ILE A 147 1.38 -7.93 20.94
CA ILE A 147 0.90 -7.11 19.82
C ILE A 147 0.47 -8.02 18.66
N LEU A 148 1.35 -8.91 18.21
CA LEU A 148 1.05 -9.85 17.11
C LEU A 148 -0.16 -10.75 17.41
N LYS A 149 -0.27 -11.24 18.64
CA LYS A 149 -1.41 -12.05 19.07
C LYS A 149 -2.71 -11.25 19.08
N LYS A 150 -2.68 -9.98 19.50
CA LYS A 150 -3.85 -9.09 19.52
C LYS A 150 -4.30 -8.73 18.10
N LEU A 151 -3.36 -8.59 17.17
CA LEU A 151 -3.64 -8.30 15.77
C LEU A 151 -4.32 -9.47 15.05
N ASP A 152 -4.17 -10.70 15.56
CA ASP A 152 -4.85 -11.91 15.05
C ASP A 152 -4.82 -11.98 13.51
N TRP A 153 -3.59 -11.91 12.99
CA TRP A 153 -3.29 -12.00 11.57
C TRP A 153 -2.96 -13.44 11.19
N GLU A 154 -3.20 -13.77 9.92
CA GLU A 154 -2.76 -15.02 9.32
C GLU A 154 -1.25 -15.19 9.53
N TYR A 155 -0.83 -16.41 9.85
CA TYR A 155 0.58 -16.72 10.03
C TYR A 155 0.94 -18.05 9.39
N ILE A 156 2.20 -18.15 8.98
CA ILE A 156 2.82 -19.39 8.50
C ILE A 156 3.97 -19.78 9.41
N GLY A 157 4.30 -21.07 9.42
CA GLY A 157 5.41 -21.62 10.18
C GLY A 157 5.12 -21.85 11.67
N THR A 158 6.02 -22.60 12.30
CA THR A 158 5.91 -23.00 13.71
C THR A 158 7.02 -22.36 14.55
N TYR A 159 6.69 -22.06 15.81
CA TYR A 159 7.63 -21.56 16.82
C TYR A 159 8.51 -20.39 16.35
N LYS A 160 9.82 -20.64 16.19
CA LYS A 160 10.85 -19.64 15.87
C LYS A 160 10.77 -19.08 14.45
N ASN A 161 10.16 -19.84 13.53
CA ASN A 161 10.04 -19.46 12.13
C ASN A 161 8.64 -18.91 11.80
N ARG A 162 7.83 -18.61 12.82
CA ARG A 162 6.50 -18.05 12.61
C ARG A 162 6.60 -16.64 12.01
N LYS A 163 5.93 -16.45 10.87
CA LYS A 163 5.77 -15.16 10.19
C LYS A 163 4.30 -14.82 10.12
N TYR A 164 3.96 -13.56 10.38
CA TYR A 164 2.61 -13.03 10.31
C TYR A 164 2.45 -12.21 9.03
N LYS A 165 1.31 -12.34 8.37
CA LYS A 165 0.96 -11.58 7.16
C LYS A 165 0.33 -10.25 7.56
N ILE A 166 0.95 -9.15 7.16
CA ILE A 166 0.40 -7.81 7.36
C ILE A 166 -0.70 -7.60 6.31
N PRO A 167 -1.95 -7.26 6.65
CA PRO A 167 -3.00 -7.01 5.66
C PRO A 167 -2.76 -5.71 4.86
N ASP A 168 -3.36 -5.57 3.68
CA ASP A 168 -3.27 -4.35 2.86
C ASP A 168 -3.84 -3.10 3.55
N PHE A 169 -4.89 -3.29 4.37
CA PHE A 169 -5.59 -2.21 5.08
C PHE A 169 -5.48 -2.39 6.59
N VAL A 170 -4.27 -2.18 7.12
CA VAL A 170 -3.95 -2.39 8.55
C VAL A 170 -4.87 -1.62 9.50
N GLU A 171 -5.18 -0.36 9.17
CA GLU A 171 -6.02 0.50 10.02
C GLU A 171 -7.50 0.09 9.97
N GLU A 172 -8.04 -0.23 8.80
CA GLU A 172 -9.45 -0.59 8.63
C GLU A 172 -9.80 -1.94 9.28
N VAL A 173 -8.89 -2.92 9.22
CA VAL A 173 -9.10 -4.25 9.81
C VAL A 173 -9.20 -4.16 11.34
N VAL A 174 -8.48 -3.25 11.97
CA VAL A 174 -8.52 -3.08 13.43
C VAL A 174 -9.74 -2.27 13.87
N VAL A 175 -10.21 -1.31 13.07
CA VAL A 175 -11.42 -0.52 13.36
C VAL A 175 -12.67 -1.42 13.34
N ARG A 176 -12.82 -2.30 12.33
CA ARG A 176 -13.98 -3.22 12.22
C ARG A 176 -14.10 -4.24 13.36
N ARG A 177 -13.03 -4.47 14.13
CA ARG A 177 -13.03 -5.40 15.28
C ARG A 177 -13.37 -4.71 16.61
N ARG A 178 -13.51 -3.38 16.63
CA ARG A 178 -13.88 -2.61 17.83
C ARG A 178 -15.35 -2.20 17.86
N THR A 179 -16.02 -2.26 16.72
CA THR A 179 -17.47 -2.12 16.54
C THR A 179 -18.13 -3.48 16.62
#